data_AF-A0A8J3BH83-F1
#
_entry.id   AF-A0A8J3BH83-F1
#
_cell.length_a   1.000
_cell.length_b   1.000
_cell.length_c   1.000
_cell.angle_alpha   90.00
_cell.angle_beta   90.00
_cell.angle_gamma   90.00
#
_symmetry.space_group_name_H-M   'P 1'
#
loop_
_entity.id
_entity.type
_entity.pdbx_description
1 polymer ?
#
loop_
_entity_poly.entity_id
_entity_poly.type
_entity_poly.pdbx_seq_one_letter_code
_entity_poly.pdbx_strand_id
1 'polypeptide(L)'
;MKKIILLTAVLVSAISFSQNDVDAVSKKKKHNTSEKFTYDANGLSPGDVTMSVRKAKKDELYSKTLNWLSDKYKDPDQVIEKKEKNDKIRFEGFTDNAICYGTGADYGCEGLTYQIEISFEDGQYKLKPLKLSYDSNSKKKVNINLKKGDYYDKSGKIDVDYSKVPSQIETLFNGLNESLSNYLNNEDQEDEW
;
A
#
# COMPACT_ATOMS: atom_id res chain seq x y z
N MET A 1 -35.64 25.68 -72.16
CA MET A 1 -36.70 24.92 -71.47
C MET A 1 -36.07 23.70 -70.79
N LYS A 2 -36.49 23.38 -69.55
CA LYS A 2 -35.93 22.41 -68.56
C LYS A 2 -34.78 23.02 -67.72
N LYS A 3 -35.02 23.71 -66.60
CA LYS A 3 -35.50 23.34 -65.25
C LYS A 3 -34.54 22.46 -64.42
N ILE A 4 -34.11 23.06 -63.29
CA ILE A 4 -33.74 22.43 -61.99
C ILE A 4 -32.31 21.85 -62.02
N ILE A 5 -31.34 22.23 -61.19
CA ILE A 5 -31.27 22.27 -59.72
C ILE A 5 -30.20 23.28 -59.30
N LEU A 6 -30.49 24.17 -58.35
CA LEU A 6 -29.45 24.78 -57.52
C LEU A 6 -29.99 24.97 -56.10
N LEU A 7 -29.53 24.09 -55.22
CA LEU A 7 -29.75 24.10 -53.78
C LEU A 7 -29.14 25.39 -53.21
N THR A 8 -29.97 26.29 -52.70
CA THR A 8 -29.52 27.45 -51.92
C THR A 8 -29.63 27.11 -50.44
N ALA A 9 -28.49 26.81 -49.83
CA ALA A 9 -28.34 26.70 -48.39
C ALA A 9 -28.35 28.12 -47.79
N VAL A 10 -29.36 28.42 -46.96
CA VAL A 10 -29.38 29.64 -46.14
C VAL A 10 -28.94 29.25 -44.73
N LEU A 11 -27.73 29.69 -44.37
CA LEU A 11 -27.26 29.78 -42.99
C LEU A 11 -28.17 30.75 -42.21
N VAL A 12 -28.63 30.35 -41.02
CA VAL A 12 -28.90 31.29 -39.94
C VAL A 12 -28.27 30.74 -38.66
N SER A 13 -27.52 31.66 -38.04
CA SER A 13 -26.55 31.55 -36.96
C SER A 13 -27.04 30.89 -35.67
N ALA A 14 -26.27 29.91 -35.19
CA ALA A 14 -26.24 29.56 -33.78
C ALA A 14 -25.62 30.73 -32.99
N ILE A 15 -26.37 31.34 -32.08
CA ILE A 15 -25.81 32.22 -31.07
C ILE A 15 -25.22 31.29 -30.00
N SER A 16 -23.90 31.16 -30.04
CA SER A 16 -23.10 30.55 -29.00
C SER A 16 -23.15 31.43 -27.76
N PHE A 17 -23.68 30.92 -26.65
CA PHE A 17 -23.33 31.45 -25.34
C PHE A 17 -21.94 30.94 -24.98
N SER A 18 -20.96 31.81 -25.18
CA SER A 18 -19.63 31.73 -24.58
C SER A 18 -19.76 32.08 -23.09
N GLN A 19 -19.30 31.20 -22.21
CA GLN A 19 -18.90 31.54 -20.85
C GLN A 19 -17.44 31.11 -20.66
N ASN A 20 -16.57 32.08 -20.90
CA ASN A 20 -15.23 32.23 -20.33
C ASN A 20 -15.39 33.36 -19.29
N ASP A 21 -14.74 33.45 -18.14
CA ASP A 21 -13.76 32.68 -17.38
C ASP A 21 -13.87 33.26 -15.95
N VAL A 22 -13.64 32.47 -14.91
CA VAL A 22 -12.76 32.89 -13.80
C VAL A 22 -12.41 31.67 -12.96
N ASP A 23 -11.15 31.28 -13.09
CA ASP A 23 -10.44 30.35 -12.25
C ASP A 23 -10.56 30.69 -10.75
N ALA A 24 -11.06 29.74 -9.98
CA ALA A 24 -10.64 29.54 -8.60
C ALA A 24 -10.40 28.06 -8.40
N VAL A 25 -9.18 27.65 -8.74
CA VAL A 25 -8.37 26.63 -8.04
C VAL A 25 -9.19 25.66 -7.19
N SER A 26 -9.79 24.69 -7.87
CA SER A 26 -10.06 23.38 -7.29
C SER A 26 -9.55 22.35 -8.29
N LYS A 27 -8.23 22.36 -8.52
CA LYS A 27 -7.51 21.11 -8.76
C LYS A 27 -7.72 20.29 -7.49
N LYS A 28 -8.85 19.60 -7.38
CA LYS A 28 -8.97 18.45 -6.49
C LYS A 28 -7.83 17.51 -6.93
N LYS A 29 -6.74 17.57 -6.17
CA LYS A 29 -5.69 16.56 -6.16
C LYS A 29 -6.45 15.25 -6.11
N LYS A 30 -6.47 14.50 -7.21
CA LYS A 30 -7.01 13.14 -7.23
C LYS A 30 -6.05 12.38 -6.33
N HIS A 31 -6.35 12.40 -5.03
CA HIS A 31 -5.70 11.56 -4.06
C HIS A 31 -6.08 10.17 -4.53
N ASN A 32 -5.14 9.46 -5.15
CA ASN A 32 -5.31 8.06 -5.45
C ASN A 32 -5.70 7.44 -4.10
N THR A 33 -6.93 6.97 -3.96
CA THR A 33 -7.29 6.15 -2.81
C THR A 33 -6.50 4.87 -2.99
N SER A 34 -5.30 4.83 -2.42
CA SER A 34 -4.53 3.61 -2.26
C SER A 34 -5.46 2.59 -1.63
N GLU A 35 -5.61 1.43 -2.26
CA GLU A 35 -6.16 0.28 -1.56
C GLU A 35 -5.31 0.05 -0.31
N LYS A 36 -5.96 -0.16 0.83
CA LYS A 36 -5.29 -0.48 2.10
C LYS A 36 -5.49 -1.95 2.40
N PHE A 37 -4.51 -2.57 3.05
CA PHE A 37 -4.66 -3.91 3.56
C PHE A 37 -5.72 -3.94 4.68
N THR A 38 -6.61 -4.91 4.59
CA THR A 38 -7.61 -5.29 5.60
C THR A 38 -7.42 -6.77 5.92
N TYR A 39 -7.76 -7.20 7.13
CA TYR A 39 -7.66 -8.60 7.54
C TYR A 39 -8.97 -9.10 8.16
N ASP A 40 -9.63 -10.03 7.48
CA ASP A 40 -10.91 -10.60 7.95
C ASP A 40 -10.90 -12.13 7.97
N ALA A 41 -12.08 -12.75 8.07
CA ALA A 41 -12.24 -14.21 8.06
C ALA A 41 -11.64 -14.88 6.79
N ASN A 42 -11.52 -14.15 5.69
CA ASN A 42 -10.92 -14.59 4.44
C ASN A 42 -9.40 -14.31 4.38
N GLY A 43 -8.82 -13.71 5.41
CA GLY A 43 -7.40 -13.36 5.50
C GLY A 43 -7.13 -11.93 5.05
N LEU A 44 -5.89 -11.69 4.61
CA LEU A 44 -5.42 -10.37 4.19
C LEU A 44 -5.92 -10.05 2.78
N SER A 45 -6.56 -8.89 2.63
CA SER A 45 -7.06 -8.39 1.34
C SER A 45 -6.84 -6.87 1.21
N PRO A 46 -6.38 -6.38 0.05
CA PRO A 46 -5.94 -7.15 -1.11
C PRO A 46 -4.63 -7.91 -0.81
N GLY A 47 -4.27 -8.88 -1.66
CA GLY A 47 -3.03 -9.65 -1.50
C GLY A 47 -1.76 -8.83 -1.79
N ASP A 48 -1.90 -7.70 -2.48
CA ASP A 48 -0.87 -6.70 -2.71
C ASP A 48 -1.49 -5.32 -2.89
N VAL A 49 -0.72 -4.26 -2.63
CA VAL A 49 -1.13 -2.87 -2.84
C VAL A 49 -0.17 -2.22 -3.82
N THR A 50 -0.70 -1.51 -4.82
CA THR A 50 0.08 -0.77 -5.82
C THR A 50 -0.01 0.73 -5.55
N MET A 51 1.15 1.39 -5.52
CA MET A 51 1.31 2.80 -5.20
C MET A 51 1.98 3.54 -6.35
N SER A 52 1.37 4.63 -6.79
CA SER A 52 1.97 5.51 -7.80
C SER A 52 3.01 6.44 -7.17
N VAL A 53 4.13 6.61 -7.86
CA VAL A 53 5.21 7.56 -7.52
C VAL A 53 5.48 8.44 -8.73
N ARG A 54 5.35 9.76 -8.58
CA ARG A 54 5.37 10.68 -9.73
C ARG A 54 6.74 10.72 -10.39
N LYS A 55 6.77 10.51 -11.72
CA LYS A 55 7.95 10.74 -12.59
C LYS A 55 9.20 9.94 -12.20
N ALA A 56 9.06 8.88 -11.40
CA ALA A 56 10.18 8.04 -10.98
C ALA A 56 10.39 6.88 -11.96
N LYS A 57 11.65 6.61 -12.32
CA LYS A 57 12.00 5.43 -13.13
C LYS A 57 12.10 4.18 -12.24
N LYS A 58 11.85 3.00 -12.80
CA LYS A 58 11.96 1.71 -12.10
C LYS A 58 13.28 1.57 -11.32
N ASP A 59 14.41 1.86 -11.97
CA ASP A 59 15.75 1.74 -11.36
C ASP A 59 15.97 2.74 -10.21
N GLU A 60 15.33 3.92 -10.29
CA GLU A 60 15.35 4.92 -9.22
C GLU A 60 14.53 4.45 -8.01
N LEU A 61 13.33 3.91 -8.26
CA LEU A 61 12.48 3.35 -7.20
C LEU A 61 13.16 2.20 -6.48
N TYR A 62 13.78 1.29 -7.24
CA TYR A 62 14.55 0.18 -6.69
C TYR A 62 15.68 0.70 -5.79
N SER A 63 16.48 1.64 -6.28
CA SER A 63 17.62 2.19 -5.53
C SER A 63 17.18 2.96 -4.29
N LYS A 64 16.15 3.81 -4.37
CA LYS A 64 15.59 4.52 -3.21
C LYS A 64 14.99 3.58 -2.18
N THR A 65 14.37 2.48 -2.62
CA THR A 65 13.83 1.47 -1.68
C THR A 65 14.95 0.76 -0.92
N LEU A 66 16.10 0.49 -1.54
CA LEU A 66 17.27 -0.02 -0.82
C LEU A 66 17.79 0.97 0.23
N ASN A 67 17.77 2.27 -0.07
CA ASN A 67 18.15 3.31 0.90
C ASN A 67 17.15 3.36 2.06
N TRP A 68 15.84 3.36 1.78
CA TRP A 68 14.79 3.27 2.81
C TRP A 68 14.97 2.06 3.74
N LEU A 69 15.31 0.89 3.18
CA LEU A 69 15.62 -0.29 3.98
C LEU A 69 16.87 -0.10 4.84
N SER A 70 17.90 0.56 4.32
CA SER A 70 19.14 0.85 5.04
C SER A 70 18.92 1.85 6.18
N ASP A 71 18.03 2.82 6.00
CA ASP A 71 17.67 3.79 7.04
C ASP A 71 16.79 3.15 8.13
N LYS A 72 15.90 2.22 7.73
CA LYS A 72 14.95 1.57 8.63
C LYS A 72 15.57 0.47 9.48
N TYR A 73 16.55 -0.27 8.96
CA TYR A 73 17.14 -1.43 9.63
C TYR A 73 18.63 -1.24 9.87
N LYS A 74 19.06 -1.49 11.11
CA LYS A 74 20.46 -1.34 11.54
C LYS A 74 21.45 -2.19 10.73
N ASP A 75 21.00 -3.33 10.22
CA ASP A 75 21.78 -4.21 9.33
C ASP A 75 20.90 -4.64 8.15
N PRO A 76 20.89 -3.87 7.04
CA PRO A 76 20.01 -4.13 5.91
C PRO A 76 20.39 -5.41 5.15
N ASP A 77 21.65 -5.83 5.18
CA ASP A 77 22.08 -7.05 4.48
C ASP A 77 21.65 -8.33 5.22
N GLN A 78 21.38 -8.26 6.53
CA GLN A 78 20.72 -9.35 7.26
C GLN A 78 19.21 -9.44 7.00
N VAL A 79 18.58 -8.32 6.63
CA VAL A 79 17.14 -8.21 6.39
C VAL A 79 16.79 -8.51 4.93
N ILE A 80 17.65 -8.17 3.97
CA ILE A 80 17.41 -8.40 2.54
C ILE A 80 17.79 -9.82 2.15
N GLU A 81 16.79 -10.70 2.07
CA GLU A 81 16.99 -12.10 1.70
C GLU A 81 17.33 -12.29 0.21
N LYS A 82 16.77 -11.45 -0.68
CA LYS A 82 16.98 -11.59 -2.13
C LYS A 82 16.85 -10.26 -2.86
N LYS A 83 17.85 -9.97 -3.68
CA LYS A 83 17.88 -8.89 -4.67
C LYS A 83 17.76 -9.53 -6.06
N GLU A 84 16.63 -9.35 -6.74
CA GLU A 84 16.52 -9.68 -8.17
C GLU A 84 16.78 -8.39 -8.95
N LYS A 85 17.91 -8.37 -9.69
CA LYS A 85 18.48 -7.15 -10.27
C LYS A 85 17.42 -6.29 -10.95
N ASN A 86 17.13 -5.14 -10.35
CA ASN A 86 16.26 -4.06 -10.82
C ASN A 86 14.76 -4.36 -10.96
N ASP A 87 14.27 -5.51 -10.48
CA ASP A 87 12.85 -5.85 -10.60
C ASP A 87 12.16 -5.97 -9.24
N LYS A 88 12.83 -6.61 -8.27
CA LYS A 88 12.21 -6.97 -7.01
C LYS A 88 13.18 -6.93 -5.84
N ILE A 89 12.66 -6.51 -4.69
CA ILE A 89 13.33 -6.62 -3.40
C ILE A 89 12.47 -7.50 -2.51
N ARG A 90 13.07 -8.53 -1.92
CA ARG A 90 12.46 -9.34 -0.86
C ARG A 90 13.25 -9.18 0.42
N PHE A 91 12.57 -8.92 1.52
CA PHE A 91 13.19 -8.72 2.82
C PHE A 91 12.34 -9.33 3.96
N GLU A 92 13.02 -9.70 5.04
CA GLU A 92 12.44 -10.13 6.31
C GLU A 92 12.68 -9.07 7.39
N GLY A 93 11.61 -8.44 7.85
CA GLY A 93 11.66 -7.43 8.92
C GLY A 93 11.14 -7.96 10.25
N PHE A 94 11.45 -7.23 11.32
CA PHE A 94 10.97 -7.49 12.67
C PHE A 94 10.43 -6.21 13.31
N THR A 95 9.29 -6.31 13.97
CA THR A 95 8.72 -5.23 14.81
C THR A 95 8.42 -5.81 16.18
N ASP A 96 9.04 -5.26 17.21
CA ASP A 96 8.83 -5.68 18.59
C ASP A 96 7.45 -5.22 19.11
N ASN A 97 6.86 -5.96 20.06
CA ASN A 97 5.57 -5.67 20.69
C ASN A 97 4.43 -5.30 19.70
N ALA A 98 4.39 -5.95 18.54
CA ALA A 98 3.55 -5.55 17.41
C ALA A 98 2.22 -6.34 17.33
N ILE A 99 2.15 -7.51 17.95
CA ILE A 99 0.92 -8.30 18.04
C ILE A 99 0.55 -8.50 19.49
N CYS A 100 -0.69 -8.20 19.86
CA CYS A 100 -1.17 -8.37 21.23
C CYS A 100 -2.50 -9.10 21.24
N TYR A 101 -2.63 -10.06 22.13
CA TYR A 101 -3.80 -10.92 22.26
C TYR A 101 -3.98 -11.33 23.72
N GLY A 102 -5.10 -11.99 24.01
CA GLY A 102 -5.55 -12.31 25.37
C GLY A 102 -6.36 -11.18 25.99
N THR A 103 -6.99 -11.50 27.12
CA THR A 103 -7.79 -10.57 27.92
C THR A 103 -7.42 -10.63 29.40
N GLY A 104 -7.61 -9.53 30.13
CA GLY A 104 -7.33 -9.49 31.57
C GLY A 104 -5.87 -9.83 31.91
N ALA A 105 -5.69 -10.83 32.79
CA ALA A 105 -4.38 -11.27 33.26
C ALA A 105 -3.56 -12.01 32.19
N ASP A 106 -4.20 -12.53 31.15
CA ASP A 106 -3.56 -13.28 30.07
C ASP A 106 -3.19 -12.39 28.87
N TYR A 107 -3.40 -11.06 28.98
CA TYR A 107 -3.01 -10.11 27.94
C TYR A 107 -1.49 -10.03 27.80
N GLY A 108 -1.00 -10.25 26.58
CA GLY A 108 0.41 -10.16 26.25
C GLY A 108 0.63 -9.58 24.86
N CYS A 109 1.87 -9.13 24.60
CA CYS A 109 2.32 -8.68 23.30
C CYS A 109 3.59 -9.43 22.91
N GLU A 110 3.70 -9.77 21.62
CA GLU A 110 4.83 -10.48 21.03
C GLU A 110 5.39 -9.66 19.86
N GLY A 111 6.66 -9.90 19.52
CA GLY A 111 7.26 -9.35 18.31
C GLY A 111 6.77 -10.07 17.04
N LEU A 112 6.59 -9.32 15.95
CA LEU A 112 6.23 -9.86 14.64
C LEU A 112 7.44 -9.88 13.70
N THR A 113 7.72 -11.06 13.13
CA THR A 113 8.58 -11.24 11.97
C THR A 113 7.71 -11.31 10.70
N TYR A 114 8.06 -10.56 9.67
CA TYR A 114 7.32 -10.50 8.41
C TYR A 114 8.24 -10.56 7.20
N GLN A 115 7.74 -11.17 6.12
CA GLN A 115 8.41 -11.19 4.83
C GLN A 115 7.58 -10.42 3.81
N ILE A 116 8.20 -9.49 3.10
CA ILE A 116 7.55 -8.64 2.09
C ILE A 116 8.33 -8.73 0.78
N GLU A 117 7.61 -8.72 -0.34
CA GLU A 117 8.16 -8.50 -1.68
C GLU A 117 7.68 -7.14 -2.20
N ILE A 118 8.61 -6.35 -2.71
CA ILE A 118 8.33 -5.10 -3.42
C ILE A 118 8.78 -5.28 -4.85
N SER A 119 7.88 -5.02 -5.81
CA SER A 119 8.19 -5.03 -7.24
C SER A 119 7.99 -3.65 -7.86
N PHE A 120 8.79 -3.33 -8.87
CA PHE A 120 8.87 -1.98 -9.42
C PHE A 120 8.50 -1.94 -10.90
N GLU A 121 7.79 -0.88 -11.29
CA GLU A 121 7.56 -0.47 -12.67
C GLU A 121 7.76 1.04 -12.77
N ASP A 122 7.85 1.59 -13.98
CA ASP A 122 7.97 3.05 -14.13
C ASP A 122 6.75 3.76 -13.52
N GLY A 123 7.00 4.67 -12.60
CA GLY A 123 5.99 5.46 -11.92
C GLY A 123 5.18 4.73 -10.85
N GLN A 124 5.51 3.48 -10.48
CA GLN A 124 4.81 2.77 -9.42
C GLN A 124 5.62 1.64 -8.76
N TYR A 125 5.23 1.28 -7.55
CA TYR A 125 5.67 0.05 -6.89
C TYR A 125 4.47 -0.75 -6.39
N LYS A 126 4.66 -2.05 -6.20
CA LYS A 126 3.68 -2.95 -5.61
C LYS A 126 4.30 -3.61 -4.37
N LEU A 127 3.62 -3.51 -3.24
CA LEU A 127 3.99 -4.14 -1.97
C LEU A 127 3.13 -5.38 -1.74
N LYS A 128 3.77 -6.52 -1.51
CA LYS A 128 3.11 -7.81 -1.30
C LYS A 128 3.61 -8.50 -0.02
N PRO A 129 2.76 -8.62 1.02
CA PRO A 129 3.04 -9.46 2.17
C PRO A 129 3.13 -10.94 1.76
N LEU A 130 4.17 -11.63 2.22
CA LEU A 130 4.42 -13.04 1.90
C LEU A 130 4.25 -13.95 3.11
N LYS A 131 4.78 -13.54 4.26
CA LYS A 131 4.73 -14.29 5.52
C LYS A 131 4.57 -13.35 6.70
N LEU A 132 3.95 -13.85 7.76
CA LEU A 132 3.85 -13.18 9.05
C LEU A 132 3.91 -14.24 10.15
N SER A 133 4.69 -13.99 11.19
CA SER A 133 4.85 -14.91 12.31
C SER A 133 5.29 -14.17 13.57
N TYR A 134 5.04 -14.78 14.73
CA TYR A 134 5.61 -14.35 16.01
C TYR A 134 6.18 -15.55 16.76
N ASP A 135 7.12 -15.31 17.67
CA ASP A 135 7.55 -16.32 18.63
C ASP A 135 6.65 -16.23 19.85
N SER A 136 5.87 -17.27 20.11
CA SER A 136 5.06 -17.32 21.34
C SER A 136 5.97 -17.38 22.57
N ASN A 137 5.43 -16.99 23.73
CA ASN A 137 6.02 -17.23 25.05
C ASN A 137 6.62 -18.65 25.27
N SER A 138 6.12 -19.67 24.57
CA SER A 138 6.67 -21.04 24.59
C SER A 138 7.91 -21.26 23.69
N LYS A 139 8.46 -20.18 23.11
CA LYS A 139 9.51 -20.15 22.08
C LYS A 139 9.18 -20.96 20.81
N LYS A 140 7.89 -21.20 20.57
CA LYS A 140 7.41 -21.79 19.32
C LYS A 140 7.03 -20.68 18.36
N LYS A 141 7.60 -20.73 17.15
CA LYS A 141 7.22 -19.87 16.04
C LYS A 141 5.80 -20.20 15.60
N VAL A 142 4.92 -19.21 15.66
CA VAL A 142 3.53 -19.29 15.21
C VAL A 142 3.40 -18.51 13.91
N ASN A 143 2.99 -19.18 12.84
CA ASN A 143 2.73 -18.53 11.55
C ASN A 143 1.30 -18.00 11.52
N ILE A 144 1.14 -16.73 11.17
CA ILE A 144 -0.16 -16.11 10.91
C ILE A 144 -0.52 -16.35 9.44
N ASN A 145 -1.71 -16.90 9.21
CA ASN A 145 -2.17 -17.19 7.86
C ASN A 145 -2.67 -15.91 7.18
N LEU A 146 -2.03 -15.51 6.09
CA LEU A 146 -2.44 -14.34 5.31
C LEU A 146 -3.54 -14.64 4.29
N LYS A 147 -3.86 -15.91 4.04
CA LYS A 147 -4.87 -16.34 3.05
C LYS A 147 -6.19 -16.79 3.66
N LYS A 148 -6.28 -16.78 4.99
CA LYS A 148 -7.45 -17.16 5.77
C LYS A 148 -7.34 -16.55 7.16
N GLY A 149 -8.44 -16.03 7.70
CA GLY A 149 -8.51 -15.50 9.05
C GLY A 149 -8.66 -16.61 10.08
N ASP A 150 -7.55 -17.14 10.61
CA ASP A 150 -7.60 -18.25 11.57
C ASP A 150 -8.14 -17.86 12.95
N TYR A 151 -8.33 -16.56 13.20
CA TYR A 151 -8.93 -16.01 14.43
C TYR A 151 -10.46 -15.93 14.38
N TYR A 152 -11.06 -16.32 13.26
CA TYR A 152 -12.49 -16.28 13.04
C TYR A 152 -13.07 -17.70 13.04
N ASP A 153 -14.23 -17.85 13.67
CA ASP A 153 -14.98 -19.09 13.61
C ASP A 153 -15.67 -19.28 12.23
N LYS A 154 -16.35 -20.42 12.06
CA LYS A 154 -17.06 -20.75 10.81
C LYS A 154 -18.22 -19.79 10.49
N SER A 155 -18.68 -19.00 11.46
CA SER A 155 -19.71 -17.98 11.29
C SER A 155 -19.14 -16.59 11.00
N GLY A 156 -17.81 -16.44 10.99
CA GLY A 156 -17.12 -15.16 10.78
C GLY A 156 -17.01 -14.32 12.05
N LYS A 157 -17.28 -14.89 13.23
CA LYS A 157 -17.10 -14.20 14.51
C LYS A 157 -15.68 -14.38 15.00
N ILE A 158 -15.05 -13.29 15.44
CA ILE A 158 -13.71 -13.32 16.02
C ILE A 158 -13.72 -13.80 17.48
N ASP A 159 -12.71 -14.57 17.85
CA ASP A 159 -12.42 -14.88 19.25
C ASP A 159 -12.03 -13.61 20.01
N VAL A 160 -12.59 -13.43 21.21
CA VAL A 160 -12.42 -12.21 22.02
C VAL A 160 -10.95 -11.96 22.36
N ASP A 161 -10.17 -13.01 22.60
CA ASP A 161 -8.75 -12.90 22.93
C ASP A 161 -7.94 -12.40 21.73
N TYR A 162 -8.44 -12.59 20.52
CA TYR A 162 -7.76 -12.17 19.28
C TYR A 162 -8.42 -10.97 18.61
N SER A 163 -9.37 -10.31 19.28
CA SER A 163 -10.17 -9.21 18.73
C SER A 163 -9.34 -8.03 18.17
N LYS A 164 -8.12 -7.82 18.68
CA LYS A 164 -7.20 -6.76 18.22
C LYS A 164 -6.27 -7.21 17.08
N VAL A 165 -6.08 -8.51 16.89
CA VAL A 165 -5.11 -9.05 15.93
C VAL A 165 -5.34 -8.54 14.50
N PRO A 166 -6.57 -8.53 13.96
CA PRO A 166 -6.81 -8.00 12.62
C PRO A 166 -6.27 -6.60 12.40
N SER A 167 -6.65 -5.64 13.26
CA SER A 167 -6.25 -4.24 13.09
C SER A 167 -4.75 -4.03 13.31
N GLN A 168 -4.09 -4.86 14.11
CA GLN A 168 -2.63 -4.85 14.28
C GLN A 168 -1.91 -5.33 13.01
N ILE A 169 -2.40 -6.38 12.35
CA ILE A 169 -1.89 -6.84 11.06
C ILE A 169 -2.04 -5.74 10.00
N GLU A 170 -3.22 -5.12 9.94
CA GLU A 170 -3.50 -3.99 9.05
C GLU A 170 -2.57 -2.81 9.32
N THR A 171 -2.38 -2.44 10.58
CA THR A 171 -1.50 -1.35 11.01
C THR A 171 -0.06 -1.59 10.57
N LEU A 172 0.45 -2.83 10.73
CA LEU A 172 1.80 -3.18 10.31
C LEU A 172 2.00 -2.97 8.81
N PHE A 173 1.16 -3.61 7.97
CA PHE A 173 1.39 -3.57 6.52
C PHE A 173 1.05 -2.22 5.90
N ASN A 174 -0.02 -1.56 6.36
CA ASN A 174 -0.34 -0.22 5.88
C ASN A 174 0.71 0.80 6.32
N GLY A 175 1.21 0.71 7.55
CA GLY A 175 2.28 1.58 8.05
C GLY A 175 3.60 1.39 7.31
N LEU A 176 3.95 0.14 6.95
CA LEU A 176 5.12 -0.14 6.10
C LEU A 176 4.94 0.44 4.70
N ASN A 177 3.77 0.27 4.10
CA ASN A 177 3.47 0.84 2.78
C ASN A 177 3.51 2.37 2.79
N GLU A 178 2.91 2.99 3.80
CA GLU A 178 2.91 4.45 3.98
C GLU A 178 4.33 4.99 4.19
N SER A 179 5.12 4.35 5.06
CA SER A 179 6.51 4.71 5.30
C SER A 179 7.34 4.69 4.01
N LEU A 180 7.20 3.66 3.19
CA LEU A 180 7.87 3.57 1.89
C LEU A 180 7.33 4.62 0.90
N SER A 181 6.01 4.81 0.85
CA SER A 181 5.38 5.76 -0.07
C SER A 181 5.86 7.19 0.18
N ASN A 182 5.93 7.59 1.46
CA ASN A 182 6.39 8.91 1.87
C ASN A 182 7.86 9.10 1.50
N TYR A 183 8.70 8.10 1.77
CA TYR A 183 10.12 8.11 1.39
C TYR A 183 10.33 8.26 -0.12
N LEU A 184 9.55 7.53 -0.94
CA LEU A 184 9.72 7.54 -2.40
C LEU A 184 9.16 8.80 -3.08
N ASN A 185 8.12 9.41 -2.50
CA ASN A 185 7.50 10.61 -3.06
C ASN A 185 8.19 11.92 -2.67
N ASN A 186 9.23 11.86 -1.81
CA ASN A 186 9.84 13.05 -1.23
C ASN A 186 8.77 14.03 -0.74
N GLU A 187 7.93 13.60 0.21
CA GLU A 187 7.46 14.61 1.16
C GLU A 187 8.73 15.02 1.91
N ASP A 188 9.31 16.14 1.47
CA ASP A 188 10.55 16.68 1.99
C ASP A 188 10.50 16.54 3.51
N GLN A 189 11.46 15.79 4.08
CA GLN A 189 11.92 16.19 5.40
C GLN A 189 12.48 17.58 5.16
N GLU A 190 11.66 18.61 5.37
CA GLU A 190 12.17 19.94 5.65
C GLU A 190 13.16 19.71 6.78
N ASP A 191 14.44 19.74 6.41
CA ASP A 191 15.53 19.92 7.35
C ASP A 191 15.17 21.19 8.14
N GLU A 192 14.56 21.01 9.32
CA GLU A 192 14.42 22.06 10.30
C GLU A 192 15.85 22.48 10.69
N TRP A 193 16.23 23.65 10.16
CA TRP A 193 17.43 24.40 10.48
C TRP A 193 17.37 24.97 11.90
#